data_AF-A0A3A4RSR7-F1
#
_entry.id   AF-A0A3A4RSR7-F1
#
_cell.length_a   1.000
_cell.length_b   1.000
_cell.length_c   1.000
_cell.angle_alpha   90.00
_cell.angle_beta   90.00
_cell.angle_gamma   90.00
#
_symmetry.space_group_name_H-M   'P 1'
#
loop_
_entity.id
_entity.type
_entity.pdbx_description
1 polymer ?
#
loop_
_entity_poly.entity_id
_entity_poly.type
_entity_poly.pdbx_seq_one_letter_code
_entity_poly.pdbx_strand_id
1 'polypeptide(L)'
;MYILFFQMTEMINGGIVIRNTIIKLIVFIVLSVSILAAGGEYVDRCFHEIGMRTIIDSNQHYLQQSFDRATAGFLVLSVIKSGLAVIEGSQIGVGFNLELGDIVQSLYDYVDIAWKTVLAGGTILMLTRLTLDAVAAIDHYFLSVTLFFFLMYMMVKWILPKAIQISRFLREAVLFLIVITMSLYFILPLSIKAASFLSAKISQPLIQETQASFAQIKEEFSPGGIQKKLFSGQNLKEKNWYSAMNFSENLERVKQRFTALQEYFAERTKQVSVWTIKLIAGYLFDCIIFPLTFLVVLYVVTKGMIQYCFGISRGASVKEDMEYLLIKYYGKPVDSKGLEREVS
;
A
#
# COMPACT_ATOMS: atom_id res chain seq x y z
N MET A 1 6.72 40.91 -65.71
CA MET A 1 6.35 41.09 -64.28
C MET A 1 5.71 39.84 -63.67
N TYR A 2 4.78 39.16 -64.35
CA TYR A 2 4.14 37.92 -63.85
C TYR A 2 5.07 36.70 -63.69
N ILE A 3 6.10 36.54 -64.52
CA ILE A 3 7.03 35.40 -64.46
C ILE A 3 7.94 35.45 -63.21
N LEU A 4 8.38 36.64 -62.81
CA LEU A 4 9.19 36.84 -61.61
C LEU A 4 8.38 36.60 -60.32
N PHE A 5 7.10 36.95 -60.31
CA PHE A 5 6.22 36.70 -59.16
C PHE A 5 5.93 35.21 -58.97
N PHE A 6 5.78 34.45 -60.06
CA PHE A 6 5.58 33.00 -60.03
C PHE A 6 6.82 32.26 -59.50
N GLN A 7 8.03 32.61 -59.98
CA GLN A 7 9.28 32.02 -59.48
C GLN A 7 9.55 32.33 -58.00
N MET A 8 9.20 33.54 -57.53
CA MET A 8 9.38 33.92 -56.13
C MET A 8 8.40 33.17 -55.20
N THR A 9 7.18 32.88 -55.69
CA THR A 9 6.17 32.11 -54.95
C THR A 9 6.54 30.63 -54.85
N GLU A 10 7.11 30.04 -55.91
CA GLU A 10 7.64 28.67 -55.85
C GLU A 10 8.87 28.53 -54.95
N MET A 11 9.78 29.51 -54.93
CA MET A 11 10.93 29.47 -54.01
C MET A 11 10.51 29.59 -52.52
N ILE A 12 9.50 30.41 -52.22
CA ILE A 12 8.98 30.55 -50.84
C ILE A 12 8.22 29.27 -50.43
N ASN A 13 7.41 28.70 -51.32
CA ASN A 13 6.74 27.42 -51.05
C ASN A 13 7.75 26.26 -50.93
N GLY A 14 8.78 26.23 -51.78
CA GLY A 14 9.87 25.25 -51.69
C GLY A 14 10.61 25.32 -50.36
N GLY A 15 10.94 26.53 -49.88
CA GLY A 15 11.56 26.74 -48.57
C GLY A 15 10.67 26.29 -47.39
N ILE A 16 9.37 26.53 -47.45
CA ILE A 16 8.40 26.08 -46.43
C ILE A 16 8.24 24.56 -46.44
N VAL A 17 8.21 23.94 -47.62
CA VAL A 17 8.12 22.48 -47.77
C VAL A 17 9.39 21.79 -47.27
N ILE A 18 10.57 22.31 -47.60
CA ILE A 18 11.86 21.79 -47.14
C ILE A 18 11.96 21.90 -45.61
N ARG A 19 11.57 23.05 -45.03
CA ARG A 19 11.54 23.25 -43.57
C ARG A 19 10.62 22.25 -42.87
N ASN A 20 9.44 22.00 -43.41
CA ASN A 20 8.51 21.01 -42.84
C ASN A 20 9.02 19.57 -42.94
N THR A 21 9.69 19.21 -44.03
CA THR A 21 10.28 17.87 -44.20
C THR A 21 11.45 17.65 -43.24
N ILE A 22 12.31 18.67 -43.05
CA ILE A 22 13.41 18.62 -42.08
C ILE A 22 12.87 18.48 -40.65
N ILE A 23 11.85 19.26 -40.26
CA ILE A 23 11.25 19.17 -38.93
C ILE A 23 10.66 17.77 -38.68
N LYS A 24 9.96 17.18 -39.66
CA LYS A 24 9.42 15.82 -39.56
C LYS A 24 10.54 14.79 -39.36
N LEU A 25 11.63 14.93 -40.09
CA LEU A 25 12.77 14.01 -40.02
C LEU A 25 13.48 14.13 -38.66
N ILE A 26 13.66 15.34 -38.14
CA ILE A 26 14.19 15.58 -36.78
C ILE A 26 13.29 14.93 -35.73
N VAL A 27 11.97 15.16 -35.79
CA VAL A 27 11.02 14.56 -34.83
C VAL A 27 11.05 13.04 -34.88
N PHE A 28 11.15 12.45 -36.09
CA PHE A 28 11.25 11.01 -36.27
C PHE A 28 12.53 10.45 -35.64
N ILE A 29 13.68 11.09 -35.88
CA ILE A 29 14.96 10.68 -35.29
C ILE A 29 14.90 10.79 -33.77
N VAL A 30 14.42 11.92 -33.23
CA VAL A 30 14.31 12.14 -31.79
C VAL A 30 13.41 11.08 -31.14
N LEU A 31 12.23 10.80 -31.70
CA LEU A 31 11.34 9.78 -31.16
C LEU A 31 11.93 8.37 -31.26
N SER A 32 12.59 8.04 -32.36
CA SER A 32 13.23 6.73 -32.54
C SER A 32 14.37 6.52 -31.53
N VAL A 33 15.18 7.55 -31.29
CA VAL A 33 16.22 7.55 -30.25
C VAL A 33 15.58 7.45 -28.86
N SER A 34 14.49 8.16 -28.59
CA SER A 34 13.78 8.08 -27.31
C SER A 34 13.15 6.71 -27.04
N ILE A 35 12.63 6.02 -28.07
CA ILE A 35 12.10 4.65 -27.95
C ILE A 35 13.23 3.68 -27.58
N LEU A 36 14.36 3.75 -28.29
CA LEU A 36 15.53 2.92 -28.01
C LEU A 36 16.14 3.21 -26.63
N ALA A 37 16.17 4.48 -26.23
CA ALA A 37 16.62 4.89 -24.91
C ALA A 37 15.67 4.42 -23.79
N ALA A 38 14.35 4.45 -24.01
CA ALA A 38 13.36 3.96 -23.06
C ALA A 38 13.40 2.44 -22.92
N GLY A 39 13.55 1.71 -24.04
CA GLY A 39 13.68 0.25 -24.03
C GLY A 39 15.03 -0.26 -23.50
N GLY A 40 16.05 0.60 -23.43
CA GLY A 40 17.38 0.27 -22.92
C GLY A 40 17.68 0.77 -21.50
N GLU A 41 16.67 1.16 -20.71
CA GLU A 41 16.81 1.73 -19.35
C GLU A 41 17.59 3.06 -19.26
N TYR A 42 17.99 3.65 -20.38
CA TYR A 42 18.75 4.91 -20.38
C TYR A 42 17.88 6.11 -19.97
N VAL A 43 16.57 6.05 -20.21
CA VAL A 43 15.64 7.08 -19.75
C VAL A 43 15.54 7.13 -18.22
N ASP A 44 15.62 5.98 -17.55
CA ASP A 44 15.67 5.93 -16.08
C ASP A 44 16.94 6.61 -15.53
N ARG A 45 18.05 6.56 -16.28
CA ARG A 45 19.27 7.32 -15.94
C ARG A 45 19.10 8.83 -16.08
N CYS A 46 18.29 9.33 -17.02
CA CYS A 46 17.97 10.75 -17.08
C CYS A 46 17.00 11.18 -15.98
N PHE A 47 16.01 10.34 -15.65
CA PHE A 47 15.11 10.58 -14.51
C PHE A 47 15.85 10.56 -13.15
N HIS A 48 16.99 9.88 -13.10
CA HIS A 48 17.91 9.84 -11.98
C HIS A 48 18.40 11.22 -11.52
N GLU A 49 18.67 12.12 -12.46
CA GLU A 49 19.17 13.48 -12.16
C GLU A 49 18.06 14.47 -11.78
N ILE A 50 16.80 14.16 -12.12
CA ILE A 50 15.65 15.04 -11.89
C ILE A 50 15.06 14.88 -10.46
N GLY A 51 15.68 14.04 -9.61
CA GLY A 51 15.30 13.90 -8.19
C GLY A 51 14.12 12.94 -7.92
N MET A 52 13.56 12.31 -8.97
CA MET A 52 12.58 11.23 -8.83
C MET A 52 13.16 9.99 -8.14
N ARG A 53 14.47 9.77 -8.26
CA ARG A 53 15.20 8.75 -7.52
C ARG A 53 15.01 8.89 -6.01
N THR A 54 15.16 10.10 -5.46
CA THR A 54 15.00 10.34 -4.03
C THR A 54 13.59 9.97 -3.55
N ILE A 55 12.57 10.12 -4.40
CA ILE A 55 11.19 9.75 -4.09
C ILE A 55 11.01 8.22 -4.10
N ILE A 56 11.48 7.56 -5.15
CA ILE A 56 11.37 6.10 -5.30
C ILE A 56 12.18 5.39 -4.22
N ASP A 57 13.43 5.81 -3.99
CA ASP A 57 14.31 5.28 -2.94
C ASP A 57 13.70 5.51 -1.54
N SER A 58 13.12 6.69 -1.29
CA SER A 58 12.42 6.97 -0.02
C SER A 58 11.20 6.06 0.19
N ASN A 59 10.45 5.79 -0.87
CA ASN A 59 9.27 4.91 -0.83
C ASN A 59 9.68 3.46 -0.56
N GLN A 60 10.71 2.96 -1.24
CA GLN A 60 11.24 1.62 -1.00
C GLN A 60 11.82 1.49 0.41
N HIS A 61 12.57 2.49 0.87
CA HIS A 61 13.09 2.52 2.23
C HIS A 61 11.97 2.52 3.27
N TYR A 62 10.91 3.31 3.07
CA TYR A 62 9.74 3.30 3.95
C TYR A 62 9.08 1.92 4.03
N LEU A 63 8.82 1.28 2.88
CA LEU A 63 8.18 -0.04 2.85
C LEU A 63 9.06 -1.11 3.50
N GLN A 64 10.37 -1.09 3.22
CA GLN A 64 11.33 -2.00 3.85
C GLN A 64 11.35 -1.82 5.36
N GLN A 65 11.48 -0.58 5.83
CA GLN A 65 11.56 -0.28 7.26
C GLN A 65 10.25 -0.65 7.99
N SER A 66 9.09 -0.42 7.37
CA SER A 66 7.80 -0.84 7.91
C SER A 66 7.67 -2.37 7.97
N PHE A 67 8.16 -3.08 6.96
CA PHE A 67 8.20 -4.55 6.96
C PHE A 67 9.12 -5.09 8.07
N ASP A 68 10.35 -4.57 8.20
CA ASP A 68 11.31 -5.01 9.22
C ASP A 68 10.76 -4.81 10.64
N ARG A 69 10.07 -3.68 10.87
CA ARG A 69 9.37 -3.43 12.13
C ARG A 69 8.23 -4.42 12.36
N ALA A 70 7.47 -4.78 11.33
CA ALA A 70 6.44 -5.80 11.45
C ALA A 70 7.03 -7.16 11.80
N THR A 71 8.12 -7.58 11.16
CA THR A 71 8.83 -8.82 11.49
C THR A 71 9.38 -8.80 12.91
N ALA A 72 9.99 -7.70 13.36
CA ALA A 72 10.48 -7.57 14.72
C ALA A 72 9.34 -7.66 15.76
N GLY A 73 8.24 -6.93 15.54
CA GLY A 73 7.06 -6.98 16.39
C GLY A 73 6.42 -8.38 16.43
N PHE A 74 6.36 -9.06 15.30
CA PHE A 74 5.87 -10.43 15.19
C PHE A 74 6.72 -11.39 16.05
N LEU A 75 8.05 -11.27 16.00
CA LEU A 75 8.94 -12.10 16.82
C LEU A 75 8.77 -11.83 18.32
N VAL A 76 8.63 -10.56 18.71
CA VAL A 76 8.37 -10.19 20.11
C VAL A 76 7.06 -10.79 20.60
N LEU A 77 5.96 -10.59 19.85
CA LEU A 77 4.65 -11.13 20.19
C LEU A 77 4.64 -12.66 20.20
N SER A 78 5.39 -13.31 19.32
CA SER A 78 5.52 -14.78 19.29
C SER A 78 6.15 -15.33 20.57
N VAL A 79 7.17 -14.65 21.11
CA VAL A 79 7.79 -15.05 22.38
C VAL A 79 6.83 -14.86 23.55
N ILE A 80 6.12 -13.72 23.60
CA ILE A 80 5.11 -13.45 24.65
C ILE A 80 4.00 -14.50 24.58
N LYS A 81 3.44 -14.74 23.39
CA LYS A 81 2.39 -15.74 23.15
C LYS A 81 2.83 -17.13 23.60
N SER A 82 4.06 -17.53 23.26
CA SER A 82 4.61 -18.82 23.68
C SER A 82 4.75 -18.93 25.21
N GLY A 83 5.20 -17.87 25.88
CA GLY A 83 5.33 -17.90 27.35
C GLY A 83 3.99 -17.90 28.07
N LEU A 84 2.98 -17.19 27.55
CA LEU A 84 1.61 -17.21 28.07
C LEU A 84 0.95 -18.59 27.88
N ALA A 85 1.14 -19.23 26.72
CA ALA A 85 0.63 -20.58 26.46
C ALA A 85 1.21 -21.64 27.41
N VAL A 86 2.48 -21.50 27.81
CA VAL A 86 3.10 -22.40 28.80
C VAL A 86 2.43 -22.25 30.17
N ILE A 87 2.05 -21.03 30.57
CA ILE A 87 1.35 -20.80 31.85
C ILE A 87 -0.06 -21.38 31.80
N GLU A 88 -0.81 -21.06 30.74
CA GLU A 88 -2.19 -21.56 30.53
C GLU A 88 -2.23 -23.09 30.50
N GLY A 89 -1.30 -23.73 29.79
CA GLY A 89 -1.20 -25.19 29.68
C GLY A 89 -0.59 -25.89 30.90
N SER A 90 -0.01 -25.14 31.86
CA SER A 90 0.56 -25.74 33.05
C SER A 90 -0.55 -26.20 33.99
N GLN A 91 -0.68 -27.51 34.17
CA GLN A 91 -1.63 -28.17 35.10
C GLN A 91 -1.31 -27.91 36.58
N ILE A 92 -0.90 -26.70 36.95
CA ILE A 92 -0.74 -26.24 38.34
C ILE A 92 -2.12 -25.95 38.98
N GLY A 93 -3.21 -26.14 38.23
CA GLY A 93 -4.61 -25.94 38.63
C GLY A 93 -5.28 -27.06 39.45
N VAL A 94 -4.58 -28.12 39.88
CA VAL A 94 -5.19 -29.15 40.76
C VAL A 94 -5.09 -28.77 42.26
N GLY A 95 -4.57 -27.59 42.61
CA GLY A 95 -4.48 -27.16 44.01
C GLY A 95 -4.21 -25.68 44.29
N PHE A 96 -3.88 -24.87 43.28
CA PHE A 96 -3.79 -23.41 43.40
C PHE A 96 -4.95 -22.80 42.59
N ASN A 97 -5.64 -21.81 43.16
CA ASN A 97 -6.89 -21.22 42.66
C ASN A 97 -6.92 -21.08 41.12
N LEU A 98 -8.03 -21.52 40.53
CA LEU A 98 -8.40 -21.48 39.11
C LEU A 98 -8.26 -20.09 38.42
N GLU A 99 -8.07 -19.02 39.19
CA GLU A 99 -8.13 -17.64 38.71
C GLU A 99 -6.90 -17.18 37.91
N LEU A 100 -5.71 -17.76 38.10
CA LEU A 100 -4.53 -17.34 37.31
C LEU A 100 -4.68 -17.73 35.83
N GLY A 101 -5.29 -18.90 35.56
CA GLY A 101 -5.56 -19.36 34.21
C GLY A 101 -6.47 -18.40 33.44
N ASP A 102 -7.56 -17.95 34.07
CA ASP A 102 -8.54 -17.05 33.46
C ASP A 102 -7.93 -15.67 33.08
N ILE A 103 -7.05 -15.13 33.94
CA ILE A 103 -6.37 -13.84 33.68
C ILE A 103 -5.32 -13.99 32.57
N VAL A 104 -4.54 -15.07 32.61
CA VAL A 104 -3.52 -15.35 31.58
C VAL A 104 -4.17 -15.63 30.23
N GLN A 105 -5.31 -16.33 30.20
CA GLN A 105 -6.08 -16.57 28.98
C GLN A 105 -6.56 -15.26 28.35
N SER A 106 -7.11 -14.35 29.16
CA SER A 106 -7.52 -13.01 28.69
C SER A 106 -6.35 -12.23 28.08
N LEU A 107 -5.16 -12.32 28.70
CA LEU A 107 -3.95 -11.69 28.18
C LEU A 107 -3.45 -12.36 26.89
N TYR A 108 -3.50 -13.69 26.84
CA TYR A 108 -3.14 -14.49 25.67
C TYR A 108 -4.00 -14.10 24.46
N ASP A 109 -5.31 -13.92 24.64
CA ASP A 109 -6.22 -13.52 23.58
C ASP A 109 -5.85 -12.15 22.97
N TYR A 110 -5.52 -11.15 23.80
CA TYR A 110 -5.06 -9.84 23.29
C TYR A 110 -3.75 -9.97 22.51
N VAL A 111 -2.78 -10.71 23.06
CA VAL A 111 -1.49 -10.94 22.41
C VAL A 111 -1.67 -11.72 21.10
N ASP A 112 -2.59 -12.69 21.05
CA ASP A 112 -2.90 -13.45 19.84
C ASP A 112 -3.53 -12.58 18.75
N ILE A 113 -4.48 -11.71 19.12
CA ILE A 113 -5.07 -10.74 18.18
C ILE A 113 -3.98 -9.79 17.65
N ALA A 114 -3.12 -9.25 18.53
CA ALA A 114 -1.99 -8.42 18.13
C ALA A 114 -1.07 -9.19 17.16
N TRP A 115 -0.73 -10.43 17.49
CA TRP A 115 0.14 -11.30 16.69
C TRP A 115 -0.43 -11.54 15.28
N LYS A 116 -1.71 -11.92 15.18
CA LYS A 116 -2.41 -12.09 13.89
C LYS A 116 -2.41 -10.79 13.08
N THR A 117 -2.60 -9.66 13.76
CA THR A 117 -2.65 -8.35 13.11
C THR A 117 -1.29 -7.92 12.56
N VAL A 118 -0.21 -8.08 13.32
CA VAL A 118 1.15 -7.80 12.84
C VAL A 118 1.50 -8.71 11.66
N LEU A 119 1.16 -10.00 11.72
CA LEU A 119 1.42 -10.95 10.64
C LEU A 119 0.66 -10.56 9.35
N ALA A 120 -0.63 -10.25 9.47
CA ALA A 120 -1.45 -9.81 8.35
C ALA A 120 -0.92 -8.49 7.75
N GLY A 121 -0.61 -7.50 8.59
CA GLY A 121 -0.04 -6.22 8.17
C GLY A 121 1.31 -6.38 7.47
N GLY A 122 2.22 -7.19 8.04
CA GLY A 122 3.50 -7.51 7.41
C GLY A 122 3.35 -8.20 6.05
N THR A 123 2.39 -9.11 5.91
CA THR A 123 2.10 -9.79 4.64
C THR A 123 1.57 -8.81 3.59
N ILE A 124 0.66 -7.90 3.96
CA ILE A 124 0.13 -6.87 3.05
C ILE A 124 1.24 -5.92 2.61
N LEU A 125 2.12 -5.50 3.53
CA LEU A 125 3.28 -4.66 3.19
C LEU A 125 4.23 -5.37 2.21
N MET A 126 4.48 -6.67 2.43
CA MET A 126 5.29 -7.48 1.50
C MET A 126 4.65 -7.59 0.12
N LEU A 127 3.35 -7.88 0.04
CA LEU A 127 2.62 -7.94 -1.23
C LEU A 127 2.62 -6.59 -1.95
N THR A 128 2.45 -5.49 -1.20
CA THR A 128 2.50 -4.12 -1.75
C THR A 128 3.87 -3.85 -2.35
N ARG A 129 4.95 -4.20 -1.65
CA ARG A 129 6.32 -4.05 -2.16
C ARG A 129 6.53 -4.86 -3.44
N LEU A 130 6.17 -6.14 -3.46
CA LEU A 130 6.31 -6.99 -4.64
C LEU A 130 5.52 -6.45 -5.84
N THR A 131 4.33 -5.90 -5.59
CA THR A 131 3.51 -5.25 -6.63
C THR A 131 4.21 -4.02 -7.18
N LEU A 132 4.83 -3.20 -6.33
CA LEU A 132 5.55 -2.00 -6.75
C LEU A 132 6.84 -2.32 -7.50
N ASP A 133 7.60 -3.30 -7.04
CA ASP A 133 8.80 -3.77 -7.73
C ASP A 133 8.44 -4.37 -9.10
N ALA A 134 7.32 -5.09 -9.21
CA ALA A 134 6.81 -5.59 -10.50
C ALA A 134 6.38 -4.44 -11.43
N VAL A 135 5.75 -3.39 -10.90
CA VAL A 135 5.38 -2.20 -11.69
C VAL A 135 6.64 -1.48 -12.19
N ALA A 136 7.63 -1.26 -11.33
CA ALA A 136 8.90 -0.62 -11.68
C ALA A 136 9.75 -1.47 -12.65
N ALA A 137 9.53 -2.78 -12.70
CA ALA A 137 10.18 -3.64 -13.70
C ALA A 137 9.52 -3.54 -15.10
N ILE A 138 8.29 -3.02 -15.20
CA ILE A 138 7.51 -3.02 -16.45
C ILE A 138 7.25 -1.59 -16.97
N ASP A 139 7.39 -0.57 -16.14
CA ASP A 139 7.11 0.83 -16.46
C ASP A 139 7.85 1.35 -17.71
N HIS A 140 9.15 1.05 -17.86
CA HIS A 140 9.96 1.46 -19.01
C HIS A 140 9.48 0.83 -20.32
N TYR A 141 8.95 -0.40 -20.29
CA TYR A 141 8.29 -1.01 -21.44
C TYR A 141 7.00 -0.26 -21.80
N PHE A 142 6.20 0.16 -20.82
CA PHE A 142 5.00 0.98 -21.07
C PHE A 142 5.36 2.33 -21.70
N LEU A 143 6.42 2.98 -21.24
CA LEU A 143 6.91 4.23 -21.83
C LEU A 143 7.35 4.02 -23.28
N SER A 144 8.13 2.96 -23.56
CA SER A 144 8.55 2.59 -24.92
C SER A 144 7.36 2.34 -25.85
N VAL A 145 6.37 1.55 -25.41
CA VAL A 145 5.14 1.27 -26.17
C VAL A 145 4.37 2.56 -26.43
N THR A 146 4.28 3.46 -25.45
CA THR A 146 3.60 4.76 -25.61
C THR A 146 4.28 5.62 -26.67
N LEU A 147 5.60 5.73 -26.63
CA LEU A 147 6.39 6.47 -27.63
C LEU A 147 6.29 5.84 -29.02
N PHE A 148 6.27 4.51 -29.10
CA PHE A 148 6.08 3.78 -30.36
C PHE A 148 4.71 4.06 -30.98
N PHE A 149 3.62 3.98 -30.21
CA PHE A 149 2.29 4.31 -30.70
C PHE A 149 2.18 5.79 -31.09
N PHE A 150 2.86 6.68 -30.38
CA PHE A 150 2.93 8.10 -30.73
C PHE A 150 3.65 8.32 -32.07
N LEU A 151 4.77 7.63 -32.29
CA LEU A 151 5.49 7.65 -33.56
C LEU A 151 4.60 7.12 -34.70
N MET A 152 3.92 6.00 -34.48
CA MET A 152 3.01 5.40 -35.45
C MET A 152 1.86 6.37 -35.81
N TYR A 153 1.30 7.06 -34.82
CA TYR A 153 0.28 8.08 -35.03
C TYR A 153 0.79 9.22 -35.91
N MET A 154 2.00 9.73 -35.64
CA MET A 154 2.61 10.78 -36.45
C MET A 154 2.89 10.30 -37.88
N MET A 155 3.42 9.09 -38.07
CA MET A 155 3.69 8.52 -39.40
C MET A 155 2.41 8.36 -40.22
N VAL A 156 1.34 7.81 -39.63
CA VAL A 156 0.04 7.68 -40.32
C VAL A 156 -0.49 9.05 -40.73
N LYS A 157 -0.40 10.05 -39.85
CA LYS A 157 -0.82 11.43 -40.15
C LYS A 157 0.01 12.07 -41.27
N TRP A 158 1.29 11.72 -41.39
CA TRP A 158 2.20 12.28 -42.40
C TRP A 158 2.08 11.59 -43.77
N ILE A 159 1.93 10.26 -43.80
CA ILE A 159 1.94 9.45 -45.03
C ILE A 159 0.53 9.28 -45.59
N LEU A 160 -0.47 9.09 -44.71
CA LEU A 160 -1.85 8.78 -45.08
C LEU A 160 -2.84 9.78 -44.44
N PRO A 161 -2.77 11.08 -44.79
CA PRO A 161 -3.64 12.10 -44.18
C PRO A 161 -5.14 11.88 -44.45
N LYS A 162 -5.48 11.05 -45.44
CA LYS A 162 -6.88 10.68 -45.78
C LYS A 162 -7.43 9.53 -44.92
N ALA A 163 -6.59 8.82 -44.16
CA ALA A 163 -6.99 7.71 -43.31
C ALA A 163 -7.50 8.20 -41.94
N ILE A 164 -8.60 8.97 -41.96
CA ILE A 164 -9.16 9.64 -40.78
C ILE A 164 -9.50 8.64 -39.67
N GLN A 165 -10.11 7.50 -40.00
CA GLN A 165 -10.48 6.46 -39.02
C GLN A 165 -9.27 5.86 -38.29
N ILE A 166 -8.22 5.49 -39.02
CA ILE A 166 -6.98 4.92 -38.46
C ILE A 166 -6.28 5.96 -37.58
N SER A 167 -6.18 7.21 -38.05
CA SER A 167 -5.56 8.29 -37.27
C SER A 167 -6.30 8.59 -35.96
N ARG A 168 -7.64 8.46 -35.95
CA ARG A 168 -8.47 8.64 -34.77
C ARG A 168 -8.26 7.50 -33.77
N PHE A 169 -8.30 6.25 -34.23
CA PHE A 169 -8.04 5.08 -33.38
C PHE A 169 -6.65 5.15 -32.73
N LEU A 170 -5.60 5.46 -33.51
CA LEU A 170 -4.25 5.62 -32.97
C LEU A 170 -4.15 6.76 -31.96
N ARG A 171 -4.83 7.89 -32.19
CA ARG A 171 -4.86 9.00 -31.24
C ARG A 171 -5.48 8.57 -29.91
N GLU A 172 -6.61 7.87 -29.94
CA GLU A 172 -7.30 7.37 -28.74
C GLU A 172 -6.41 6.36 -27.98
N ALA A 173 -5.74 5.45 -28.70
CA ALA A 173 -4.78 4.51 -28.12
C ALA A 173 -3.57 5.21 -27.48
N VAL A 174 -3.00 6.21 -28.15
CA VAL A 174 -1.88 7.02 -27.63
C VAL A 174 -2.30 7.77 -26.36
N LEU A 175 -3.47 8.41 -26.35
CA LEU A 175 -3.96 9.13 -25.17
C LEU A 175 -4.15 8.18 -23.99
N PHE A 176 -4.72 7.00 -24.23
CA PHE A 176 -4.86 5.97 -23.21
C PHE A 176 -3.51 5.51 -22.65
N LEU A 177 -2.53 5.23 -23.53
CA LEU A 177 -1.18 4.84 -23.15
C LEU A 177 -0.42 5.94 -22.39
N ILE A 178 -0.58 7.20 -22.78
CA ILE A 178 -0.02 8.36 -22.06
C ILE A 178 -0.59 8.43 -20.64
N VAL A 179 -1.90 8.25 -20.49
CA VAL A 179 -2.53 8.26 -19.16
C VAL A 179 -1.97 7.14 -18.30
N ILE A 180 -1.89 5.90 -18.81
CA ILE A 180 -1.30 4.78 -18.05
C ILE A 180 0.14 5.09 -17.66
N THR A 181 0.96 5.54 -18.61
CA THR A 181 2.37 5.84 -18.37
C THR A 181 2.53 6.95 -17.33
N MET A 182 1.72 8.01 -17.39
CA MET A 182 1.70 9.07 -16.38
C MET A 182 1.29 8.53 -15.00
N SER A 183 0.29 7.65 -14.95
CA SER A 183 -0.14 7.02 -13.70
C SER A 183 0.95 6.17 -13.07
N LEU A 184 1.69 5.40 -13.86
CA LEU A 184 2.79 4.54 -13.38
C LEU A 184 4.02 5.36 -12.97
N TYR A 185 4.47 6.31 -13.79
CA TYR A 185 5.71 7.07 -13.54
C TYR A 185 5.57 8.20 -12.51
N PHE A 186 4.41 8.84 -12.43
CA PHE A 186 4.23 10.02 -11.59
C PHE A 186 3.24 9.79 -10.47
N ILE A 187 2.02 9.34 -10.80
CA ILE A 187 0.96 9.32 -9.80
C ILE A 187 1.25 8.25 -8.74
N LEU A 188 1.68 7.06 -9.14
CA LEU A 188 1.95 5.95 -8.23
C LEU A 188 3.12 6.26 -7.25
N PRO A 189 4.30 6.72 -7.67
CA PRO A 189 5.37 7.13 -6.76
C PRO A 189 4.96 8.28 -5.82
N LEU A 190 4.20 9.26 -6.33
CA LEU A 190 3.72 10.39 -5.53
C LEU A 190 2.70 9.95 -4.47
N SER A 191 1.82 9.02 -4.84
CA SER A 191 0.80 8.43 -3.98
C SER A 191 1.43 7.69 -2.81
N ILE A 192 2.46 6.88 -3.07
CA ILE A 192 3.20 6.17 -2.02
C ILE A 192 3.98 7.14 -1.13
N LYS A 193 4.54 8.21 -1.71
CA LYS A 193 5.23 9.26 -0.93
C LYS A 193 4.28 9.97 0.03
N ALA A 194 3.06 10.25 -0.43
CA ALA A 194 2.04 10.82 0.41
C ALA A 194 1.59 9.82 1.50
N ALA A 195 1.52 8.52 1.18
CA ALA A 195 1.24 7.46 2.16
C ALA A 195 2.33 7.36 3.24
N SER A 196 3.60 7.37 2.83
CA SER A 196 4.73 7.29 3.75
C SER A 196 4.81 8.52 4.65
N PHE A 197 4.52 9.71 4.11
CA PHE A 197 4.43 10.93 4.92
C PHE A 197 3.33 10.87 5.97
N LEU A 198 2.14 10.39 5.58
CA LEU A 198 1.00 10.30 6.50
C LEU A 198 1.23 9.23 7.58
N SER A 199 1.80 8.09 7.19
CA SER A 199 2.22 7.03 8.11
C SER A 199 3.30 7.49 9.08
N ALA A 200 4.34 8.17 8.61
CA ALA A 200 5.44 8.67 9.45
C ALA A 200 4.94 9.61 10.56
N LYS A 201 3.87 10.38 10.30
CA LYS A 201 3.32 11.33 11.27
C LYS A 201 2.29 10.71 12.21
N ILE A 202 1.52 9.72 11.76
CA ILE A 202 0.37 9.19 12.51
C ILE A 202 0.64 7.78 13.00
N SER A 203 0.81 6.81 12.10
CA SER A 203 0.84 5.39 12.44
C SER A 203 2.18 4.93 13.01
N GLN A 204 3.29 5.38 12.45
CA GLN A 204 4.62 4.94 12.89
C GLN A 204 4.92 5.20 14.37
N PRO A 205 4.65 6.39 14.95
CA PRO A 205 4.89 6.60 16.39
C PRO A 205 4.02 5.66 17.24
N LEU A 206 2.76 5.43 16.85
CA LEU A 206 1.86 4.51 17.55
C LEU A 206 2.39 3.06 17.50
N ILE A 207 2.81 2.58 16.33
CA ILE A 207 3.35 1.22 16.16
C ILE A 207 4.65 1.06 16.96
N GLN A 208 5.57 2.02 16.88
CA GLN A 208 6.86 1.95 17.58
C GLN A 208 6.71 1.99 19.10
N GLU A 209 5.93 2.94 19.63
CA GLU A 209 5.65 3.03 21.07
C GLU A 209 5.09 1.70 21.59
N THR A 210 4.18 1.11 20.82
CA THR A 210 3.49 -0.10 21.20
C THR A 210 4.39 -1.34 21.11
N GLN A 211 5.17 -1.47 20.03
CA GLN A 211 6.14 -2.57 19.87
C GLN A 211 7.26 -2.50 20.91
N ALA A 212 7.75 -1.29 21.24
CA ALA A 212 8.71 -1.10 22.33
C ALA A 212 8.11 -1.51 23.68
N SER A 213 6.85 -1.18 23.94
CA SER A 213 6.14 -1.60 25.16
C SER A 213 6.04 -3.13 25.24
N PHE A 214 5.70 -3.80 24.14
CA PHE A 214 5.73 -5.27 24.06
C PHE A 214 7.14 -5.84 24.25
N ALA A 215 8.18 -5.18 23.70
CA ALA A 215 9.56 -5.64 23.84
C ALA A 215 10.06 -5.58 25.30
N GLN A 216 9.65 -4.57 26.07
CA GLN A 216 9.99 -4.46 27.50
C GLN A 216 9.40 -5.61 28.32
N ILE A 217 8.15 -5.99 28.07
CA ILE A 217 7.48 -7.08 28.79
C ILE A 217 7.85 -8.48 28.26
N LYS A 218 8.56 -8.57 27.12
CA LYS A 218 8.96 -9.84 26.49
C LYS A 218 9.75 -10.73 27.45
N GLU A 219 10.72 -10.16 28.15
CA GLU A 219 11.56 -10.93 29.07
C GLU A 219 10.74 -11.42 30.27
N GLU A 220 9.81 -10.58 30.74
CA GLU A 220 8.93 -10.89 31.87
C GLU A 220 7.89 -11.98 31.57
N PHE A 221 7.38 -12.01 30.34
CA PHE A 221 6.43 -13.02 29.87
C PHE A 221 7.11 -14.18 29.14
N SER A 222 8.44 -14.23 29.10
CA SER A 222 9.17 -15.36 28.53
C SER A 222 9.12 -16.57 29.47
N PRO A 223 9.17 -17.82 28.94
CA PRO A 223 9.23 -19.02 29.78
C PRO A 223 10.32 -18.96 30.86
N GLY A 224 11.50 -18.42 30.51
CA GLY A 224 12.61 -18.24 31.44
C GLY A 224 12.39 -17.15 32.50
N GLY A 225 11.78 -16.03 32.13
CA GLY A 225 11.47 -14.94 33.07
C GLY A 225 10.40 -15.33 34.08
N ILE A 226 9.37 -16.04 33.63
CA ILE A 226 8.30 -16.57 34.48
C ILE A 226 8.86 -17.66 35.41
N GLN A 227 9.64 -18.60 34.88
CA GLN A 227 10.27 -19.63 35.69
C GLN A 227 11.21 -19.02 36.74
N LYS A 228 11.96 -17.96 36.39
CA LYS A 228 12.79 -17.23 37.35
C LYS A 228 11.95 -16.52 38.42
N LYS A 229 10.83 -15.86 38.09
CA LYS A 229 9.96 -15.22 39.10
C LYS A 229 9.28 -16.24 40.02
N LEU A 230 8.82 -17.37 39.48
CA LEU A 230 8.18 -18.43 40.25
C LEU A 230 9.17 -19.21 41.13
N PHE A 231 10.33 -19.60 40.56
CA PHE A 231 11.27 -20.56 41.15
C PHE A 231 12.62 -19.97 41.59
N SER A 232 12.81 -18.64 41.55
CA SER A 232 13.98 -18.00 42.16
C SER A 232 14.03 -18.33 43.65
N GLY A 233 14.94 -19.24 44.01
CA GLY A 233 15.13 -19.72 45.38
C GLY A 233 15.08 -21.25 45.55
N GLN A 234 14.63 -22.03 44.56
CA GLN A 234 14.68 -23.49 44.65
C GLN A 234 15.92 -24.04 43.92
N ASN A 235 17.00 -24.28 44.67
CA ASN A 235 18.02 -25.23 44.27
C ASN A 235 17.39 -26.63 44.23
N LEU A 236 16.82 -27.01 43.09
CA LEU A 236 16.23 -28.34 42.82
C LEU A 236 17.32 -29.44 42.67
N LYS A 237 18.38 -29.40 43.48
CA LYS A 237 19.48 -30.39 43.43
C LYS A 237 19.79 -31.13 44.72
N GLU A 238 19.02 -30.96 45.80
CA GLU A 238 19.16 -31.82 46.98
C GLU A 238 17.86 -32.56 47.30
N LYS A 239 17.85 -33.85 46.91
CA LYS A 239 16.95 -34.87 47.45
C LYS A 239 17.24 -35.03 48.96
N ASN A 240 16.64 -34.19 49.80
CA ASN A 240 16.61 -34.40 51.24
C ASN A 240 15.16 -34.58 51.68
N TRP A 241 14.85 -35.78 52.18
CA TRP A 241 13.54 -36.22 52.68
C TRP A 241 12.91 -35.33 53.78
N TYR A 242 13.68 -34.42 54.39
CA TYR A 242 13.19 -33.38 55.30
C TYR A 242 12.40 -32.25 54.61
N SER A 243 12.51 -32.07 53.29
CA SER A 243 11.76 -31.05 52.55
C SER A 243 10.26 -31.34 52.43
N ALA A 244 9.85 -32.60 52.68
CA ALA A 244 8.44 -33.01 52.76
C ALA A 244 7.73 -32.49 54.02
N MET A 245 8.46 -32.22 55.12
CA MET A 245 7.89 -31.64 56.35
C MET A 245 7.70 -30.12 56.26
N ASN A 246 8.51 -29.43 55.46
CA ASN A 246 8.36 -28.00 55.13
C ASN A 246 7.47 -27.76 53.89
N PHE A 247 6.73 -28.77 53.44
CA PHE A 247 5.86 -28.69 52.26
C PHE A 247 4.79 -27.62 52.44
N SER A 248 4.16 -27.53 53.62
CA SER A 248 3.14 -26.50 53.90
C SER A 248 3.69 -25.08 53.80
N GLU A 249 4.87 -24.83 54.37
CA GLU A 249 5.50 -23.50 54.39
C GLU A 249 6.01 -23.09 52.98
N ASN A 250 6.52 -24.05 52.20
CA ASN A 250 6.87 -23.84 50.79
C ASN A 250 5.63 -23.63 49.92
N LEU A 251 4.52 -24.32 50.22
CA LEU A 251 3.26 -24.23 49.48
C LEU A 251 2.57 -22.88 49.73
N GLU A 252 2.64 -22.35 50.96
CA GLU A 252 2.20 -20.98 51.26
C GLU A 252 3.03 -19.91 50.55
N ARG A 253 4.37 -20.03 50.52
CA ARG A 253 5.24 -19.10 49.78
C ARG A 253 4.99 -19.15 48.28
N VAL A 254 4.77 -20.34 47.72
CA VAL A 254 4.37 -20.51 46.32
C VAL A 254 3.00 -19.87 46.09
N LYS A 255 2.02 -20.09 46.97
CA LYS A 255 0.68 -19.47 46.88
C LYS A 255 0.76 -17.95 46.86
N GLN A 256 1.54 -17.36 47.77
CA GLN A 256 1.75 -15.91 47.81
C GLN A 256 2.41 -15.37 46.53
N ARG A 257 3.41 -16.07 45.99
CA ARG A 257 4.03 -15.71 44.70
C ARG A 257 3.05 -15.83 43.54
N PHE A 258 2.18 -16.84 43.55
CA PHE A 258 1.12 -17.03 42.57
C PHE A 258 0.08 -15.90 42.63
N THR A 259 -0.38 -15.51 43.82
CA THR A 259 -1.30 -14.38 43.99
C THR A 259 -0.66 -13.05 43.55
N ALA A 260 0.61 -12.82 43.88
CA ALA A 260 1.34 -11.64 43.41
C ALA A 260 1.51 -11.62 41.88
N LEU A 261 1.71 -12.79 41.25
CA LEU A 261 1.71 -12.94 39.79
C LEU A 261 0.33 -12.66 39.19
N GLN A 262 -0.73 -13.15 39.82
CA GLN A 262 -2.12 -12.92 39.39
C GLN A 262 -2.45 -11.43 39.37
N GLU A 263 -2.14 -10.70 40.46
CA GLU A 263 -2.35 -9.26 40.55
C GLU A 263 -1.48 -8.49 39.54
N TYR A 264 -0.24 -8.94 39.32
CA TYR A 264 0.64 -8.39 38.30
C TYR A 264 0.07 -8.56 36.88
N PHE A 265 -0.41 -9.77 36.53
CA PHE A 265 -1.02 -10.03 35.24
C PHE A 265 -2.32 -9.25 35.05
N ALA A 266 -3.15 -9.14 36.10
CA ALA A 266 -4.40 -8.37 36.05
C ALA A 266 -4.14 -6.90 35.67
N GLU A 267 -3.17 -6.25 36.31
CA GLU A 267 -2.79 -4.87 36.01
C GLU A 267 -2.20 -4.75 34.59
N ARG A 268 -1.36 -5.70 34.17
CA ARG A 268 -0.75 -5.69 32.84
C ARG A 268 -1.74 -5.97 31.71
N THR A 269 -2.81 -6.76 31.94
CA THR A 269 -3.85 -7.04 30.94
C THR A 269 -4.51 -5.77 30.42
N LYS A 270 -4.76 -4.78 31.30
CA LYS A 270 -5.32 -3.48 30.90
C LYS A 270 -4.37 -2.69 30.00
N GLN A 271 -3.07 -2.75 30.27
CA GLN A 271 -2.07 -2.05 29.46
C GLN A 271 -1.88 -2.75 28.10
N VAL A 272 -1.81 -4.08 28.11
CA VAL A 272 -1.65 -4.90 26.90
C VAL A 272 -2.87 -4.80 25.99
N SER A 273 -4.09 -4.67 26.52
CA SER A 273 -5.28 -4.44 25.68
C SER A 273 -5.23 -3.09 24.98
N VAL A 274 -4.85 -2.01 25.68
CA VAL A 274 -4.67 -0.67 25.08
C VAL A 274 -3.59 -0.69 24.01
N TRP A 275 -2.45 -1.32 24.29
CA TRP A 275 -1.38 -1.53 23.32
C TRP A 275 -1.86 -2.33 22.10
N THR A 276 -2.57 -3.43 22.32
CA THR A 276 -3.14 -4.23 21.22
C THR A 276 -4.05 -3.39 20.33
N ILE A 277 -4.95 -2.58 20.91
CA ILE A 277 -5.83 -1.68 20.15
C ILE A 277 -5.02 -0.64 19.36
N LYS A 278 -4.02 0.01 19.99
CA LYS A 278 -3.13 0.98 19.30
C LYS A 278 -2.39 0.33 18.14
N LEU A 279 -1.90 -0.90 18.34
CA LEU A 279 -1.18 -1.65 17.31
C LEU A 279 -2.11 -2.01 16.15
N ILE A 280 -3.31 -2.50 16.43
CA ILE A 280 -4.33 -2.80 15.41
C ILE A 280 -4.65 -1.55 14.62
N ALA A 281 -4.92 -0.43 15.29
CA ALA A 281 -5.21 0.84 14.64
C ALA A 281 -4.04 1.26 13.73
N GLY A 282 -2.79 1.22 14.22
CA GLY A 282 -1.61 1.58 13.45
C GLY A 282 -1.48 0.75 12.15
N TYR A 283 -1.58 -0.58 12.25
CA TYR A 283 -1.52 -1.45 11.07
C TYR A 283 -2.73 -1.31 10.14
N LEU A 284 -3.93 -1.07 10.69
CA LEU A 284 -5.13 -0.81 9.89
C LEU A 284 -4.95 0.45 9.03
N PHE A 285 -4.41 1.52 9.62
CA PHE A 285 -4.12 2.75 8.90
C PHE A 285 -3.05 2.54 7.82
N ASP A 286 -1.92 1.92 8.18
CA ASP A 286 -0.79 1.74 7.25
C ASP A 286 -1.05 0.75 6.13
N CYS A 287 -1.78 -0.33 6.40
CA CYS A 287 -1.95 -1.44 5.44
C CYS A 287 -3.23 -1.35 4.63
N ILE A 288 -4.29 -0.72 5.15
CA ILE A 288 -5.61 -0.70 4.50
C ILE A 288 -6.02 0.73 4.16
N ILE A 289 -6.12 1.60 5.17
CA ILE A 289 -6.76 2.90 4.99
C ILE A 289 -5.93 3.78 4.06
N PHE A 290 -4.62 3.89 4.28
CA PHE A 290 -3.77 4.71 3.41
C PHE A 290 -3.72 4.15 2.00
N PRO A 291 -3.32 2.89 1.73
CA PRO A 291 -3.26 2.37 0.36
C PRO A 291 -4.59 2.50 -0.40
N LEU A 292 -5.73 2.27 0.27
CA LEU A 292 -7.05 2.41 -0.35
C LEU A 292 -7.38 3.87 -0.68
N THR A 293 -7.13 4.79 0.25
CA THR A 293 -7.32 6.23 0.02
C THR A 293 -6.49 6.70 -1.17
N PHE A 294 -5.25 6.22 -1.25
CA PHE A 294 -4.32 6.52 -2.34
C PHE A 294 -4.73 5.91 -3.68
N LEU A 295 -5.34 4.72 -3.68
CA LEU A 295 -5.96 4.12 -4.85
C LEU A 295 -7.14 4.97 -5.35
N VAL A 296 -7.99 5.47 -4.44
CA VAL A 296 -9.10 6.36 -4.80
C VAL A 296 -8.57 7.66 -5.40
N VAL A 297 -7.54 8.27 -4.81
CA VAL A 297 -6.90 9.47 -5.37
C VAL A 297 -6.32 9.18 -6.76
N LEU A 298 -5.59 8.07 -6.93
CA LEU A 298 -5.06 7.63 -8.22
C LEU A 298 -6.17 7.48 -9.26
N TYR A 299 -7.29 6.85 -8.90
CA TYR A 299 -8.45 6.68 -9.77
C TYR A 299 -9.07 8.03 -10.15
N VAL A 300 -9.29 8.94 -9.19
CA VAL A 300 -9.87 10.27 -9.44
C VAL A 300 -8.97 11.09 -10.36
N VAL A 301 -7.66 11.10 -10.13
CA VAL A 301 -6.70 11.83 -10.97
C VAL A 301 -6.64 11.21 -12.37
N THR A 302 -6.54 9.88 -12.47
CA THR A 302 -6.51 9.17 -13.75
C THR A 302 -7.80 9.42 -14.55
N LYS A 303 -8.96 9.31 -13.91
CA LYS A 303 -10.26 9.61 -14.52
C LYS A 303 -10.34 11.07 -14.97
N GLY A 304 -9.88 12.01 -14.14
CA GLY A 304 -9.82 13.44 -14.50
C GLY A 304 -8.93 13.71 -15.71
N MET A 305 -7.77 13.05 -15.79
CA MET A 305 -6.87 13.14 -16.95
C MET A 305 -7.51 12.57 -18.22
N ILE A 306 -8.20 11.43 -18.13
CA ILE A 306 -8.95 10.86 -19.26
C ILE A 306 -10.04 11.82 -19.71
N GLN A 307 -10.87 12.33 -18.80
CA GLN A 307 -11.95 13.27 -19.15
C GLN A 307 -11.42 14.54 -19.81
N TYR A 308 -10.32 15.09 -19.29
CA TYR A 308 -9.64 16.25 -19.88
C TYR A 308 -9.07 15.94 -21.28
N CYS A 309 -8.35 14.83 -21.44
CA CYS A 309 -7.70 14.46 -22.70
C CYS A 309 -8.69 14.10 -23.81
N PHE A 310 -9.81 13.46 -23.46
CA PHE A 310 -10.85 13.07 -24.40
C PHE A 310 -11.90 14.16 -24.63
N GLY A 311 -11.83 15.29 -23.91
CA GLY A 311 -12.81 16.38 -24.02
C GLY A 311 -14.23 15.94 -23.64
N ILE A 312 -14.36 14.85 -22.87
CA ILE A 312 -15.63 14.37 -22.36
C ILE A 312 -16.05 15.37 -21.29
N SER A 313 -17.07 16.17 -21.60
CA SER A 313 -17.60 17.19 -20.71
C SER A 313 -17.87 16.59 -19.32
N ARG A 314 -17.65 17.39 -18.27
CA ARG A 314 -17.86 17.10 -16.84
C ARG A 314 -19.32 16.73 -16.45
N GLY A 315 -20.16 16.31 -17.42
CA GLY A 315 -21.59 16.08 -17.25
C GLY A 315 -21.95 14.77 -16.57
N ALA A 316 -21.38 13.64 -16.98
CA ALA A 316 -21.83 12.33 -16.51
C ALA A 316 -21.42 12.04 -15.04
N SER A 317 -22.25 12.54 -14.13
CA SER A 317 -22.32 12.08 -12.74
C SER A 317 -22.63 10.58 -12.74
N VAL A 318 -22.10 9.83 -11.76
CA VAL A 318 -22.47 8.42 -11.52
C VAL A 318 -24.01 8.25 -11.45
N LYS A 319 -24.70 9.31 -11.03
CA LYS A 319 -26.16 9.40 -11.02
C LYS A 319 -26.78 9.38 -12.42
N GLU A 320 -26.20 10.09 -13.38
CA GLU A 320 -26.70 10.15 -14.77
C GLU A 320 -26.45 8.83 -15.51
N ASP A 321 -25.31 8.18 -15.27
CA ASP A 321 -25.05 6.83 -15.81
C ASP A 321 -25.99 5.78 -15.20
N MET A 322 -26.32 5.90 -13.91
CA MET A 322 -27.32 5.03 -13.27
C MET A 322 -28.75 5.31 -13.77
N GLU A 323 -29.15 6.57 -13.95
CA GLU A 323 -30.46 6.95 -14.50
C GLU A 323 -30.60 6.47 -15.95
N TYR A 324 -29.55 6.59 -16.76
CA TYR A 324 -29.53 6.08 -18.13
C TYR A 324 -29.67 4.55 -18.17
N LEU A 325 -28.96 3.81 -17.30
CA LEU A 325 -29.10 2.36 -17.20
C LEU A 325 -30.48 1.93 -16.68
N LEU A 326 -31.04 2.65 -15.72
CA LEU A 326 -32.40 2.40 -15.21
C LEU A 326 -33.46 2.63 -16.29
N ILE A 327 -33.39 3.73 -17.04
CA ILE A 327 -34.33 4.01 -18.13
C ILE A 327 -34.19 2.97 -19.26
N LYS A 328 -32.96 2.53 -19.54
CA LYS A 328 -32.67 1.55 -20.61
C LYS A 328 -33.14 0.13 -20.29
N TYR A 329 -33.11 -0.29 -19.02
CA TYR A 329 -33.48 -1.65 -18.62
C TYR A 329 -34.87 -1.78 -17.98
N TYR A 330 -35.36 -0.72 -17.33
CA TYR A 330 -36.63 -0.76 -16.60
C TYR A 330 -37.74 0.11 -17.21
N GLY A 331 -37.46 0.84 -18.30
CA GLY A 331 -38.42 1.77 -18.88
C GLY A 331 -38.66 3.00 -18.00
N LYS A 332 -39.14 4.09 -18.60
CA LYS A 332 -39.26 5.42 -17.96
C LYS A 332 -39.84 5.33 -16.53
N PRO A 333 -39.31 6.09 -15.55
CA PRO A 333 -40.03 6.30 -14.31
C PRO A 333 -41.37 6.96 -14.63
N VAL A 334 -42.46 6.33 -14.17
CA VAL A 334 -43.82 6.87 -14.24
C VAL A 334 -43.82 8.19 -13.48
N ASP A 335 -43.89 9.30 -14.21
CA ASP A 335 -44.04 10.61 -13.58
C ASP A 335 -45.47 10.73 -13.03
N SER A 336 -45.55 11.10 -11.75
CA SER A 336 -46.77 11.18 -10.94
C SER A 336 -47.71 12.33 -11.30
N LYS A 337 -47.59 12.90 -12.50
CA LYS A 337 -48.49 13.95 -13.00
C LYS A 337 -48.80 13.72 -14.47
N GLY A 338 -49.86 12.95 -14.70
CA GLY A 338 -50.48 12.84 -16.01
C GLY A 338 -50.97 14.21 -16.49
N LEU A 339 -50.49 14.61 -17.67
CA LEU A 339 -51.23 15.47 -18.58
C LEU A 339 -50.62 15.32 -19.96
N GLU A 340 -51.25 14.44 -20.74
CA GLU A 340 -51.15 14.43 -22.19
C GLU A 340 -51.51 15.82 -22.71
N ARG A 341 -50.62 16.39 -23.53
CA ARG A 341 -51.06 17.31 -24.58
C ARG A 341 -50.59 16.72 -25.90
N GLU A 342 -51.58 16.21 -26.62
CA GLU A 342 -51.49 15.88 -28.03
C GLU A 342 -50.96 17.09 -28.81
N VAL A 343 -50.04 16.79 -29.72
CA VAL A 343 -49.46 17.71 -30.69
C VAL A 343 -50.40 17.77 -31.89
N SER A 344 -50.73 18.98 -32.33
CA SER A 344 -51.14 19.29 -33.70
C SER A 344 -50.05 20.18 -34.32
#